data_AF-A0A4Q2AYR6-F1
#
_entry.id   AF-A0A4Q2AYR6-F1
#
_cell.length_a   1.000
_cell.length_b   1.000
_cell.length_c   1.000
_cell.angle_alpha   90.00
_cell.angle_beta   90.00
_cell.angle_gamma   90.00
#
_symmetry.space_group_name_H-M   'P 1'
#
loop_
_entity.id
_entity.type
_entity.pdbx_description
1 polymer ?
#
loop_
_entity_poly.entity_id
_entity_poly.type
_entity_poly.pdbx_seq_one_letter_code
_entity_poly.pdbx_strand_id
1 'polypeptide(L)'
;MQMQYRIYKDDVKIKETTSRQVEITGLKPKTTYTLGVSAYNGLRESTRAMITMTTRGLVMIVDKALQVDSEVTFEYLEYPFGVVPFGTEPAGMFGGGNRQTLQGKVVSVSNGQSRVELKNSFDKLSDELKLVTNLQIPGINLVANSSNFKNLNGWTDTNTVGQPYLGKHPFWKNNTENMLIISNKSTTREVTVGSDRFRVKPNTIYTISFSGFHNYALASYDVYFLARMHTSQASWTEAILPIASQKLSNSGVVNKSVSFNTGNNDEGYIRFDNNATIQEGVSADLYLANIKVEEGSQATPWTPARKDIYGTDQIDNNYSAFDSYKAIYLK
;
A
#
# COMPACT_ATOMS: atom_id res chain seq x y z
N MET A 1 45.55 -26.21 -24.81
CA MET A 1 44.18 -26.08 -24.27
C MET A 1 44.25 -25.26 -22.99
N GLN A 2 43.45 -24.21 -22.87
CA GLN A 2 43.42 -23.39 -21.66
C GLN A 2 42.75 -24.20 -20.54
N MET A 3 43.34 -24.20 -19.35
CA MET A 3 42.76 -24.87 -18.19
C MET A 3 41.44 -24.19 -17.81
N GLN A 4 40.39 -24.98 -17.63
CA GLN A 4 39.07 -24.55 -17.19
C GLN A 4 38.75 -25.16 -15.82
N TYR A 5 37.72 -24.63 -15.19
CA TYR A 5 37.19 -25.11 -13.92
C TYR A 5 35.71 -25.42 -14.09
N ARG A 6 35.31 -26.61 -13.68
CA ARG A 6 33.90 -27.00 -13.59
C ARG A 6 33.41 -26.76 -12.17
N ILE A 7 32.29 -26.07 -12.05
CA ILE A 7 31.68 -25.70 -10.79
C ILE A 7 30.42 -26.50 -10.60
N TYR A 8 30.28 -27.06 -9.41
CA TYR A 8 29.20 -27.94 -9.02
C TYR A 8 28.44 -27.35 -7.84
N LYS A 9 27.12 -27.53 -7.83
CA LYS A 9 26.25 -27.30 -6.68
C LYS A 9 25.44 -28.57 -6.47
N ASP A 10 25.58 -29.17 -5.29
CA ASP A 10 24.93 -30.42 -4.90
C ASP A 10 25.17 -31.51 -5.96
N ASP A 11 26.44 -31.68 -6.33
CA ASP A 11 26.96 -32.60 -7.35
C ASP A 11 26.49 -32.36 -8.80
N VAL A 12 25.65 -31.36 -9.05
CA VAL A 12 25.23 -30.96 -10.39
C VAL A 12 26.16 -29.88 -10.94
N LYS A 13 26.69 -30.09 -12.16
CA LYS A 13 27.52 -29.07 -12.84
C LYS A 13 26.66 -27.85 -13.16
N ILE A 14 26.99 -26.70 -12.58
CA ILE A 14 26.27 -25.43 -12.80
C ILE A 14 27.02 -24.47 -13.74
N LYS A 15 28.34 -24.62 -13.89
CA LYS A 15 29.16 -23.70 -14.69
C LYS A 15 30.49 -24.33 -15.11
N GLU A 16 31.04 -23.85 -16.22
CA GLU A 16 32.43 -24.08 -16.63
C GLU A 16 33.07 -22.72 -16.93
N THR A 17 34.28 -22.46 -16.44
CA THR A 17 34.91 -21.13 -16.57
C THR A 17 36.43 -21.22 -16.57
N THR A 18 37.10 -20.22 -17.15
CA THR A 18 38.56 -20.03 -17.01
C THR A 18 38.91 -19.08 -15.85
N SER A 19 37.91 -18.39 -15.26
CA SER A 19 38.09 -17.50 -14.12
C SER A 19 38.39 -18.30 -12.84
N ARG A 20 39.22 -17.72 -11.96
CA ARG A 20 39.46 -18.25 -10.61
C ARG A 20 38.43 -17.77 -9.58
N GLN A 21 37.47 -16.95 -10.01
CA GLN A 21 36.39 -16.43 -9.19
C GLN A 21 35.05 -16.69 -9.88
N VAL A 22 34.08 -17.18 -9.11
CA VAL A 22 32.74 -17.49 -9.60
C VAL A 22 31.71 -16.98 -8.59
N GLU A 23 30.76 -16.20 -9.11
CA GLU A 23 29.55 -15.85 -8.38
C GLU A 23 28.47 -16.93 -8.60
N ILE A 24 27.79 -17.29 -7.52
CA ILE A 24 26.65 -18.21 -7.52
C ILE A 24 25.47 -17.45 -6.93
N THR A 25 24.44 -17.22 -7.75
CA THR A 25 23.23 -16.48 -7.38
C THR A 25 22.03 -17.42 -7.22
N GLY A 26 20.90 -16.90 -6.75
CA GLY A 26 19.66 -17.68 -6.59
C GLY A 26 19.70 -18.73 -5.48
N LEU A 27 20.59 -18.56 -4.50
CA LEU A 27 20.65 -19.42 -3.31
C LEU A 27 19.52 -19.05 -2.35
N LYS A 28 18.85 -20.06 -1.80
CA LYS A 28 17.81 -19.89 -0.78
C LYS A 28 18.40 -19.57 0.60
N PRO A 29 17.71 -18.78 1.44
CA PRO A 29 18.14 -18.51 2.81
C PRO A 29 18.15 -19.76 3.70
N LYS A 30 19.05 -19.76 4.69
CA LYS A 30 19.24 -20.83 5.68
C LYS A 30 19.28 -22.24 5.07
N THR A 31 19.90 -22.36 3.90
CA THR A 31 19.96 -23.61 3.12
C THR A 31 21.42 -24.04 2.98
N THR A 32 21.69 -25.31 3.25
CA THR A 32 23.01 -25.91 3.09
C THR A 32 23.22 -26.35 1.65
N TYR A 33 24.36 -25.98 1.07
CA TYR A 33 24.79 -26.40 -0.26
C TYR A 33 26.18 -27.03 -0.18
N THR A 34 26.41 -28.04 -1.01
CA THR A 34 27.76 -28.55 -1.28
C THR A 34 28.24 -27.97 -2.60
N LEU A 35 29.27 -27.14 -2.55
CA LEU A 35 29.90 -26.56 -3.73
C LEU A 35 31.16 -27.34 -4.08
N GLY A 36 31.29 -27.70 -5.35
CA GLY A 36 32.43 -28.44 -5.86
C GLY A 36 33.17 -27.68 -6.96
N VAL A 37 34.49 -27.83 -7.00
CA VAL A 37 35.33 -27.36 -8.10
C VAL A 37 36.28 -28.45 -8.55
N SER A 38 36.45 -28.59 -9.85
CA SER A 38 37.44 -29.47 -10.47
C SER A 38 38.10 -28.75 -11.65
N ALA A 39 39.36 -29.08 -11.91
CA ALA A 39 40.06 -28.62 -13.10
C ALA A 39 39.66 -29.49 -14.29
N TYR A 40 39.46 -28.87 -15.45
CA TYR A 40 39.10 -29.53 -16.70
C TYR A 40 39.99 -29.01 -17.82
N ASN A 41 40.66 -29.92 -18.53
CA ASN A 41 41.62 -29.57 -19.58
C ASN A 41 41.05 -29.68 -21.01
N GLY A 42 39.73 -29.87 -21.16
CA GLY A 42 39.09 -30.14 -22.45
C GLY A 42 38.90 -31.62 -22.79
N LEU A 43 39.53 -32.53 -22.04
CA LEU A 43 39.45 -33.98 -22.25
C LEU A 43 39.17 -34.75 -20.95
N ARG A 44 39.81 -34.34 -19.85
CA ARG A 44 39.76 -34.99 -18.54
C ARG A 44 39.47 -33.97 -17.45
N GLU A 45 38.76 -34.43 -16.44
CA GLU A 45 38.42 -33.68 -15.24
C GLU A 45 39.20 -34.23 -14.05
N SER A 46 39.72 -33.34 -13.19
CA SER A 46 40.43 -33.72 -11.98
C SER A 46 39.46 -34.22 -10.90
N THR A 47 40.03 -34.77 -9.81
CA THR A 47 39.29 -34.95 -8.56
C THR A 47 38.65 -33.63 -8.13
N ARG A 48 37.40 -33.70 -7.66
CA ARG A 48 36.61 -32.56 -7.21
C ARG A 48 37.00 -32.20 -5.78
N ALA A 49 37.37 -30.95 -5.55
CA ALA A 49 37.43 -30.36 -4.22
C ALA A 49 36.03 -29.87 -3.84
N MET A 50 35.62 -30.06 -2.59
CA MET A 50 34.27 -29.72 -2.13
C MET A 50 34.31 -28.93 -0.83
N ILE A 51 33.32 -28.04 -0.68
CA ILE A 51 33.02 -27.34 0.56
C ILE A 51 31.51 -27.38 0.79
N THR A 52 31.12 -27.63 2.03
CA THR A 52 29.73 -27.52 2.45
C THR A 52 29.55 -26.24 3.25
N MET A 53 28.58 -25.42 2.86
CA MET A 53 28.29 -24.15 3.51
C MET A 53 26.79 -23.94 3.63
N THR A 54 26.38 -23.22 4.68
CA THR A 54 24.98 -22.85 4.89
C THR A 54 24.85 -21.36 4.68
N THR A 55 23.92 -20.95 3.82
CA THR A 55 23.60 -19.53 3.65
C THR A 55 23.03 -18.95 4.94
N ARG A 56 23.19 -17.65 5.15
CA ARG A 56 22.49 -16.96 6.24
C ARG A 56 20.97 -17.02 6.04
N GLY A 57 20.24 -16.78 7.12
CA GLY A 57 18.81 -16.51 7.05
C GLY A 57 18.50 -15.19 6.36
N LEU A 58 17.22 -15.02 6.03
CA LEU A 58 16.68 -13.78 5.51
C LEU A 58 16.71 -12.73 6.62
N VAL A 59 17.16 -11.52 6.31
CA VAL A 59 17.28 -10.41 7.27
C VAL A 59 16.09 -9.48 7.13
N MET A 60 15.47 -9.16 8.26
CA MET A 60 14.45 -8.14 8.40
C MET A 60 15.06 -6.89 9.03
N ILE A 61 14.68 -5.70 8.56
CA ILE A 61 15.10 -4.42 9.17
C ILE A 61 13.92 -3.87 9.97
N VAL A 62 13.99 -3.92 11.29
CA VAL A 62 12.95 -3.38 12.17
C VAL A 62 13.32 -1.95 12.54
N ASP A 63 12.41 -1.00 12.33
CA ASP A 63 12.59 0.42 12.69
C ASP A 63 12.42 0.70 14.20
N LYS A 64 13.03 -0.19 15.00
CA LYS A 64 13.09 -0.19 16.46
C LYS A 64 14.45 -0.69 16.88
N ALA A 65 15.03 -0.06 17.90
CA ALA A 65 16.17 -0.63 18.60
C ALA A 65 15.68 -1.77 19.51
N LEU A 66 16.07 -3.00 19.19
CA LEU A 66 15.84 -4.21 19.96
C LEU A 66 17.14 -4.62 20.64
N GLN A 67 17.08 -5.47 21.66
CA GLN A 67 18.30 -5.94 22.31
C GLN A 67 19.08 -6.87 21.36
N VAL A 68 20.36 -6.59 21.11
CA VAL A 68 21.24 -7.49 20.33
C VAL A 68 21.29 -8.86 20.99
N ASP A 69 21.36 -9.91 20.18
CA ASP A 69 21.32 -11.32 20.58
C ASP A 69 19.98 -11.82 21.14
N SER A 70 18.97 -10.97 21.30
CA SER A 70 17.62 -11.41 21.66
C SER A 70 16.93 -12.15 20.52
N GLU A 71 16.01 -13.04 20.89
CA GLU A 71 15.10 -13.69 19.94
C GLU A 71 13.79 -12.91 19.84
N VAL A 72 13.26 -12.85 18.63
CA VAL A 72 11.97 -12.24 18.35
C VAL A 72 11.11 -13.15 17.50
N THR A 73 9.80 -13.05 17.72
CA THR A 73 8.82 -13.81 16.97
C THR A 73 8.21 -12.94 15.88
N PHE A 74 8.15 -13.48 14.68
CA PHE A 74 7.38 -12.90 13.58
C PHE A 74 6.17 -13.75 13.26
N GLU A 75 5.15 -13.10 12.71
CA GLU A 75 3.99 -13.72 12.12
C GLU A 75 3.92 -13.36 10.65
N TYR A 76 3.95 -14.37 9.78
CA TYR A 76 3.83 -14.22 8.34
C TYR A 76 2.41 -14.55 7.89
N LEU A 77 1.87 -13.82 6.92
CA LEU A 77 0.55 -14.03 6.32
C LEU A 77 0.55 -13.77 4.81
N GLU A 78 -0.25 -14.52 4.07
CA GLU A 78 -0.53 -14.26 2.64
C GLU A 78 -1.98 -13.85 2.46
N TYR A 79 -2.21 -12.67 1.88
CA TYR A 79 -3.55 -12.20 1.53
C TYR A 79 -3.96 -12.80 0.18
N PRO A 80 -5.17 -13.39 0.07
CA PRO A 80 -5.64 -13.97 -1.18
C PRO A 80 -5.83 -12.89 -2.26
N PHE A 81 -5.47 -13.23 -3.50
CA PHE A 81 -5.81 -12.44 -4.69
C PHE A 81 -7.19 -12.88 -5.19
N GLY A 82 -8.15 -11.97 -5.28
CA GLY A 82 -9.41 -12.22 -5.97
C GLY A 82 -10.61 -11.46 -5.42
N VAL A 83 -11.50 -11.04 -6.32
CA VAL A 83 -12.86 -10.56 -6.05
C VAL A 83 -13.59 -11.59 -5.20
N VAL A 84 -13.66 -11.36 -3.90
CA VAL A 84 -14.63 -12.06 -3.04
C VAL A 84 -15.93 -11.27 -3.14
N PRO A 85 -16.99 -11.82 -3.75
CA PRO A 85 -18.29 -11.17 -3.77
C PRO A 85 -18.79 -10.95 -2.34
N PHE A 86 -19.34 -9.77 -2.07
CA PHE A 86 -19.94 -9.45 -0.77
C PHE A 86 -20.97 -10.51 -0.36
N GLY A 87 -20.79 -11.12 0.82
CA GLY A 87 -21.80 -11.98 1.45
C GLY A 87 -21.70 -13.49 1.17
N THR A 88 -20.65 -13.97 0.51
CA THR A 88 -20.40 -15.42 0.32
C THR A 88 -19.06 -15.86 0.90
N GLU A 89 -18.54 -15.15 1.89
CA GLU A 89 -17.15 -15.35 2.32
C GLU A 89 -17.02 -16.60 3.19
N PRO A 90 -16.21 -17.60 2.80
CA PRO A 90 -15.96 -18.75 3.65
C PRO A 90 -15.33 -18.28 4.96
N ALA A 91 -15.77 -18.89 6.08
CA ALA A 91 -15.15 -18.65 7.38
C ALA A 91 -13.63 -18.84 7.28
N GLY A 92 -12.86 -17.77 7.52
CA GLY A 92 -11.39 -17.78 7.45
C GLY A 92 -10.75 -17.20 6.19
N MET A 93 -11.50 -16.68 5.21
CA MET A 93 -10.91 -16.07 4.00
C MET A 93 -10.44 -14.61 4.15
N PHE A 94 -10.89 -13.87 5.16
CA PHE A 94 -10.33 -12.55 5.51
C PHE A 94 -9.48 -12.67 6.76
N GLY A 95 -8.21 -13.02 6.55
CA GLY A 95 -7.26 -13.25 7.65
C GLY A 95 -5.95 -13.88 7.25
N GLY A 96 -5.64 -13.96 5.95
CA GLY A 96 -4.43 -14.54 5.40
C GLY A 96 -4.40 -16.08 5.49
N GLY A 97 -4.59 -16.77 4.37
CA GLY A 97 -4.76 -18.23 4.35
C GLY A 97 -3.50 -19.01 4.77
N ASN A 98 -2.31 -18.42 4.61
CA ASN A 98 -1.02 -19.05 4.92
C ASN A 98 -0.31 -18.33 6.08
N ARG A 99 -0.82 -18.53 7.29
CA ARG A 99 -0.21 -17.99 8.52
C ARG A 99 0.96 -18.86 8.98
N GLN A 100 2.13 -18.26 9.21
CA GLN A 100 3.30 -18.97 9.73
C GLN A 100 3.98 -18.16 10.84
N THR A 101 4.32 -18.81 11.95
CA THR A 101 5.20 -18.23 12.97
C THR A 101 6.65 -18.47 12.59
N LEU A 102 7.45 -17.41 12.60
CA LEU A 102 8.88 -17.43 12.29
C LEU A 102 9.66 -16.92 13.50
N GLN A 103 10.85 -17.46 13.72
CA GLN A 103 11.76 -16.98 14.77
C GLN A 103 12.94 -16.26 14.14
N GLY A 104 13.34 -15.13 14.73
CA GLY A 104 14.49 -14.36 14.31
C GLY A 104 15.42 -14.03 15.48
N LYS A 105 16.70 -13.82 15.17
CA LYS A 105 17.70 -13.34 16.14
C LYS A 105 18.14 -11.93 15.75
N VAL A 106 18.15 -11.01 16.71
CA VAL A 106 18.68 -9.66 16.50
C VAL A 106 20.20 -9.75 16.34
N VAL A 107 20.72 -9.42 15.15
CA VAL A 107 22.14 -9.56 14.81
C VAL A 107 22.92 -8.26 15.00
N SER A 108 22.29 -7.10 14.79
CA SER A 108 22.90 -5.80 15.03
C SER A 108 21.86 -4.70 15.18
N VAL A 109 22.29 -3.59 15.79
CA VAL A 109 21.50 -2.38 15.92
C VAL A 109 22.36 -1.19 15.52
N SER A 110 21.82 -0.31 14.67
CA SER A 110 22.47 0.92 14.25
C SER A 110 21.41 1.97 13.90
N ASN A 111 21.64 3.23 14.25
CA ASN A 111 20.72 4.34 13.91
C ASN A 111 19.26 4.09 14.34
N GLY A 112 19.05 3.45 15.49
CA GLY A 112 17.71 3.13 15.99
C GLY A 112 17.00 1.98 15.29
N GLN A 113 17.66 1.28 14.36
CA GLN A 113 17.11 0.15 13.60
C GLN A 113 17.81 -1.15 13.97
N SER A 114 17.03 -2.24 14.03
CA SER A 114 17.54 -3.59 14.28
C SER A 114 17.56 -4.41 13.01
N ARG A 115 18.67 -5.11 12.77
CA ARG A 115 18.73 -6.18 11.77
C ARG A 115 18.43 -7.49 12.47
N VAL A 116 17.44 -8.23 11.96
CA VAL A 116 16.98 -9.49 12.55
C VAL A 116 17.09 -10.60 11.51
N GLU A 117 17.92 -11.61 11.76
CA GLU A 117 18.09 -12.74 10.85
C GLU A 117 17.11 -13.87 11.24
N LEU A 118 16.33 -14.36 10.28
CA LEU A 118 15.44 -15.50 10.47
C LEU A 118 16.24 -16.78 10.73
N LYS A 119 15.81 -17.55 11.74
CA LYS A 119 16.42 -18.82 12.10
C LYS A 119 15.97 -19.97 11.19
N ASN A 120 14.82 -19.84 10.54
CA ASN A 120 14.23 -20.82 9.64
C ASN A 120 14.59 -20.54 8.18
N SER A 121 14.67 -21.58 7.35
CA SER A 121 14.67 -21.39 5.90
C SER A 121 13.33 -20.80 5.48
N PHE A 122 13.38 -19.67 4.78
CA PHE A 122 12.22 -18.92 4.37
C PHE A 122 12.57 -18.08 3.14
N ASP A 123 11.86 -18.31 2.03
CA ASP A 123 12.16 -17.72 0.71
C ASP A 123 10.95 -16.99 0.10
N LYS A 124 9.91 -16.75 0.91
CA LYS A 124 8.68 -16.11 0.43
C LYS A 124 8.71 -14.58 0.46
N LEU A 125 9.66 -13.96 1.16
CA LEU A 125 9.83 -12.51 1.22
C LEU A 125 11.16 -12.09 0.62
N SER A 126 11.27 -10.82 0.26
CA SER A 126 12.54 -10.19 -0.11
C SER A 126 13.46 -10.07 1.10
N ASP A 127 14.77 -10.19 0.87
CA ASP A 127 15.78 -9.96 1.89
C ASP A 127 15.92 -8.48 2.21
N GLU A 128 16.33 -8.16 3.44
CA GLU A 128 16.38 -6.80 3.99
C GLU A 128 15.04 -6.05 3.97
N LEU A 129 13.92 -6.78 3.98
CA LEU A 129 12.59 -6.18 4.04
C LEU A 129 12.44 -5.33 5.30
N LYS A 130 12.06 -4.06 5.11
CA LYS A 130 11.95 -3.09 6.20
C LYS A 130 10.58 -3.15 6.86
N LEU A 131 10.57 -3.49 8.15
CA LEU A 131 9.41 -3.40 9.02
C LEU A 131 9.35 -2.04 9.69
N VAL A 132 8.25 -1.33 9.46
CA VAL A 132 7.94 -0.06 10.12
C VAL A 132 6.58 -0.14 10.80
N THR A 133 6.30 0.80 11.67
CA THR A 133 4.94 1.06 12.11
C THR A 133 4.19 1.83 11.00
N ASN A 134 2.86 1.70 10.94
CA ASN A 134 1.99 2.49 10.06
C ASN A 134 2.19 2.25 8.53
N LEU A 135 2.54 1.04 8.11
CA LEU A 135 2.88 0.76 6.71
C LEU A 135 1.68 0.84 5.76
N GLN A 136 1.83 1.62 4.69
CA GLN A 136 0.89 1.68 3.57
C GLN A 136 1.30 0.72 2.47
N ILE A 137 0.35 -0.08 2.01
CA ILE A 137 0.55 -1.07 0.96
C ILE A 137 0.12 -0.45 -0.37
N PRO A 138 0.92 -0.58 -1.44
CA PRO A 138 0.50 -0.16 -2.78
C PRO A 138 -0.81 -0.82 -3.18
N GLY A 139 -1.75 -0.06 -3.75
CA GLY A 139 -3.06 -0.56 -4.15
C GLY A 139 -4.15 -0.56 -3.07
N ILE A 140 -3.81 -0.24 -1.82
CA ILE A 140 -4.80 -0.12 -0.74
C ILE A 140 -5.45 1.26 -0.76
N ASN A 141 -6.76 1.26 -0.59
CA ASN A 141 -7.51 2.48 -0.37
C ASN A 141 -7.20 3.09 1.00
N LEU A 142 -6.70 4.32 0.99
CA LEU A 142 -6.41 5.10 2.19
C LEU A 142 -7.61 5.91 2.71
N VAL A 143 -8.72 5.95 1.96
CA VAL A 143 -9.91 6.72 2.32
C VAL A 143 -10.98 5.77 2.85
N ALA A 144 -11.21 5.81 4.16
CA ALA A 144 -12.26 5.05 4.83
C ALA A 144 -13.66 5.58 4.51
N ASN A 145 -14.66 4.72 4.70
CA ASN A 145 -16.08 5.00 4.48
C ASN A 145 -16.30 5.73 3.14
N SER A 146 -15.84 5.13 2.04
CA SER A 146 -15.65 5.83 0.76
C SER A 146 -16.55 5.34 -0.38
N SER A 147 -17.46 4.41 -0.10
CA SER A 147 -18.50 3.95 -1.02
C SER A 147 -19.66 3.28 -0.25
N ASN A 148 -20.81 3.10 -0.92
CA ASN A 148 -22.04 2.53 -0.35
C ASN A 148 -22.30 3.00 1.10
N PHE A 149 -22.25 4.32 1.28
CA PHE A 149 -22.18 4.98 2.58
C PHE A 149 -23.34 4.56 3.49
N LYS A 150 -23.01 4.15 4.73
CA LYS A 150 -24.02 3.88 5.77
C LYS A 150 -24.25 5.09 6.68
N ASN A 151 -23.24 5.95 6.79
CA ASN A 151 -23.22 7.20 7.54
C ASN A 151 -22.11 8.10 6.97
N LEU A 152 -21.95 9.30 7.54
CA LEU A 152 -20.90 10.26 7.17
C LEU A 152 -19.67 10.18 8.08
N ASN A 153 -19.46 9.08 8.81
CA ASN A 153 -18.31 8.98 9.71
C ASN A 153 -17.01 9.12 8.92
N GLY A 154 -16.10 9.94 9.43
CA GLY A 154 -14.85 10.27 8.73
C GLY A 154 -15.02 11.19 7.52
N TRP A 155 -16.17 11.84 7.38
CA TRP A 155 -16.39 12.92 6.41
C TRP A 155 -16.96 14.14 7.13
N THR A 156 -16.22 15.24 7.10
CA THR A 156 -16.53 16.45 7.88
C THR A 156 -16.51 17.70 7.04
N ASP A 157 -17.38 18.64 7.36
CA ASP A 157 -17.43 19.93 6.66
C ASP A 157 -16.33 20.84 7.11
N THR A 158 -15.75 21.55 6.14
CA THR A 158 -14.62 22.41 6.44
C THR A 158 -14.98 23.90 6.51
N ASN A 159 -16.22 24.30 6.17
CA ASN A 159 -16.59 25.72 6.11
C ASN A 159 -18.04 26.13 6.48
N THR A 160 -18.84 25.29 7.14
CA THR A 160 -20.22 25.56 7.68
C THR A 160 -21.26 26.15 6.71
N VAL A 161 -20.97 26.28 5.41
CA VAL A 161 -21.87 26.89 4.41
C VAL A 161 -23.02 25.96 4.03
N GLY A 162 -22.76 24.65 3.99
CA GLY A 162 -23.71 23.60 3.72
C GLY A 162 -23.27 22.32 4.44
N GLN A 163 -24.14 21.31 4.47
CA GLN A 163 -23.84 19.99 5.03
C GLN A 163 -24.00 18.92 3.94
N PRO A 164 -23.04 18.00 3.77
CA PRO A 164 -23.16 16.87 2.91
C PRO A 164 -24.20 15.94 3.50
N TYR A 165 -24.79 15.14 2.63
CA TYR A 165 -25.75 14.13 3.04
C TYR A 165 -25.62 12.91 2.16
N LEU A 166 -26.28 11.84 2.58
CA LEU A 166 -26.32 10.60 1.82
C LEU A 166 -27.60 10.55 0.99
N GLY A 167 -27.46 10.16 -0.27
CA GLY A 167 -28.61 9.97 -1.15
C GLY A 167 -28.37 8.91 -2.21
N LYS A 168 -29.47 8.52 -2.85
CA LYS A 168 -29.51 7.51 -3.91
C LYS A 168 -29.88 8.19 -5.23
N HIS A 169 -29.41 7.64 -6.33
CA HIS A 169 -29.73 8.16 -7.65
C HIS A 169 -29.85 7.02 -8.69
N PRO A 170 -30.75 7.11 -9.69
CA PRO A 170 -30.89 6.06 -10.71
C PRO A 170 -29.60 5.76 -11.48
N PHE A 171 -28.76 6.77 -11.71
CA PHE A 171 -27.45 6.58 -12.35
C PHE A 171 -26.49 5.73 -11.52
N TRP A 172 -26.65 5.68 -10.19
CA TRP A 172 -25.78 4.94 -9.30
C TRP A 172 -26.44 3.64 -8.85
N LYS A 173 -25.99 2.54 -9.45
CA LYS A 173 -26.42 1.17 -9.11
C LYS A 173 -27.95 1.04 -9.07
N ASN A 174 -28.66 1.82 -9.88
CA ASN A 174 -30.12 1.86 -9.93
C ASN A 174 -30.79 2.07 -8.55
N ASN A 175 -30.33 3.07 -7.79
CA ASN A 175 -30.82 3.41 -6.44
C ASN A 175 -30.57 2.37 -5.34
N THR A 176 -29.69 1.38 -5.55
CA THR A 176 -29.46 0.36 -4.51
C THR A 176 -28.47 0.82 -3.43
N GLU A 177 -27.50 1.66 -3.78
CA GLU A 177 -26.42 2.12 -2.90
C GLU A 177 -26.48 3.63 -2.64
N ASN A 178 -26.04 4.06 -1.45
CA ASN A 178 -25.91 5.48 -1.11
C ASN A 178 -24.62 6.09 -1.67
N MET A 179 -24.70 7.36 -2.04
CA MET A 179 -23.59 8.23 -2.43
C MET A 179 -23.42 9.36 -1.43
N LEU A 180 -22.21 9.91 -1.34
CA LEU A 180 -21.93 11.19 -0.71
C LEU A 180 -22.39 12.31 -1.65
N ILE A 181 -23.22 13.24 -1.14
CA ILE A 181 -23.73 14.36 -1.91
C ILE A 181 -23.28 15.67 -1.27
N ILE A 182 -22.66 16.54 -2.07
CA ILE A 182 -22.30 17.91 -1.68
C ILE A 182 -23.22 18.85 -2.42
N SER A 183 -24.10 19.53 -1.69
CA SER A 183 -25.12 20.42 -2.24
C SER A 183 -24.81 21.88 -1.91
N ASN A 184 -24.86 22.73 -2.93
CA ASN A 184 -24.59 24.16 -2.81
C ASN A 184 -25.70 24.99 -3.46
N LYS A 185 -26.17 26.04 -2.77
CA LYS A 185 -27.18 26.98 -3.26
C LYS A 185 -26.65 28.40 -3.43
N SER A 186 -25.38 28.63 -3.12
CA SER A 186 -24.71 29.92 -3.23
C SER A 186 -23.94 30.03 -4.53
N THR A 187 -24.02 31.18 -5.16
CA THR A 187 -23.21 31.56 -6.33
C THR A 187 -21.81 32.05 -5.94
N THR A 188 -21.56 32.32 -4.66
CA THR A 188 -20.35 33.02 -4.17
C THR A 188 -19.62 32.31 -3.03
N ARG A 189 -20.18 31.21 -2.51
CA ARG A 189 -19.62 30.48 -1.37
C ARG A 189 -19.54 29.01 -1.71
N GLU A 190 -18.40 28.41 -1.42
CA GLU A 190 -18.15 26.99 -1.65
C GLU A 190 -18.74 26.17 -0.50
N VAL A 191 -19.15 24.94 -0.79
CA VAL A 191 -19.46 23.92 0.22
C VAL A 191 -18.40 22.83 0.10
N THR A 192 -17.77 22.49 1.21
CA THR A 192 -16.57 21.64 1.21
C THR A 192 -16.73 20.48 2.19
N VAL A 193 -16.33 19.28 1.78
CA VAL A 193 -16.29 18.09 2.63
C VAL A 193 -14.92 17.45 2.56
N GLY A 194 -14.33 17.21 3.74
CA GLY A 194 -13.04 16.55 3.89
C GLY A 194 -13.18 15.14 4.44
N SER A 195 -12.37 14.20 3.97
CA SER A 195 -12.21 12.90 4.60
C SER A 195 -11.47 13.00 5.94
N ASP A 196 -11.48 11.92 6.70
CA ASP A 196 -10.49 11.68 7.75
C ASP A 196 -9.08 11.78 7.18
N ARG A 197 -8.13 12.13 8.05
CA ARG A 197 -6.71 12.13 7.70
C ARG A 197 -6.20 10.71 7.56
N PHE A 198 -5.29 10.53 6.62
CA PHE A 198 -4.49 9.33 6.43
C PHE A 198 -3.02 9.71 6.27
N ARG A 199 -2.13 8.78 6.63
CA ARG A 199 -0.68 8.96 6.42
C ARG A 199 -0.35 8.88 4.94
N VAL A 200 0.82 9.37 4.54
CA VAL A 200 1.39 9.18 3.20
C VAL A 200 2.90 9.11 3.32
N LYS A 201 3.58 8.61 2.29
CA LYS A 201 5.04 8.73 2.19
C LYS A 201 5.40 10.12 1.67
N PRO A 202 6.39 10.81 2.25
CA PRO A 202 6.95 12.03 1.66
C PRO A 202 7.49 11.79 0.26
N ASN A 203 7.42 12.81 -0.57
CA ASN A 203 7.90 12.92 -1.94
C ASN A 203 7.51 11.71 -2.80
N THR A 204 6.28 11.23 -2.64
CA THR A 204 5.78 10.02 -3.26
C THR A 204 4.54 10.33 -4.07
N ILE A 205 4.41 9.68 -5.23
CA ILE A 205 3.24 9.84 -6.09
C ILE A 205 2.11 8.96 -5.58
N TYR A 206 0.95 9.56 -5.41
CA TYR A 206 -0.32 8.88 -5.14
C TYR A 206 -1.33 9.20 -6.24
N THR A 207 -2.34 8.35 -6.38
CA THR A 207 -3.47 8.55 -7.28
C THR A 207 -4.76 8.55 -6.49
N ILE A 208 -5.56 9.61 -6.69
CA ILE A 208 -6.96 9.61 -6.29
C ILE A 208 -7.82 9.13 -7.46
N SER A 209 -8.79 8.27 -7.18
CA SER A 209 -9.84 7.86 -8.10
C SER A 209 -11.21 7.89 -7.43
N PHE A 210 -12.26 8.15 -8.20
CA PHE A 210 -13.65 8.15 -7.72
C PHE A 210 -14.65 8.01 -8.86
N SER A 211 -15.86 7.56 -8.52
CA SER A 211 -17.04 7.60 -9.39
C SER A 211 -17.90 8.80 -9.02
N GLY A 212 -18.39 9.54 -10.01
CA GLY A 212 -19.29 10.66 -9.72
C GLY A 212 -20.00 11.25 -10.93
N PHE A 213 -20.92 12.15 -10.63
CA PHE A 213 -21.69 12.96 -11.58
C PHE A 213 -22.25 14.18 -10.84
N HIS A 214 -22.89 15.10 -11.56
CA HIS A 214 -23.53 16.27 -10.97
C HIS A 214 -24.88 16.58 -11.61
N ASN A 215 -25.66 17.47 -11.01
CA ASN A 215 -26.89 17.97 -11.63
C ASN A 215 -26.63 19.22 -12.50
N TYR A 216 -27.61 19.70 -13.26
CA TYR A 216 -27.41 20.81 -14.21
C TYR A 216 -26.94 22.14 -13.58
N ALA A 217 -27.11 22.32 -12.26
CA ALA A 217 -26.85 23.60 -11.59
C ALA A 217 -25.40 23.77 -11.09
N LEU A 218 -24.59 22.71 -11.06
CA LEU A 218 -23.19 22.81 -10.62
C LEU A 218 -22.37 23.73 -11.53
N ALA A 219 -21.71 24.73 -10.95
CA ALA A 219 -20.75 25.56 -11.65
C ALA A 219 -19.44 24.79 -11.91
N SER A 220 -18.80 24.32 -10.84
CA SER A 220 -17.60 23.50 -10.88
C SER A 220 -17.35 22.79 -9.54
N TYR A 221 -16.40 21.86 -9.54
CA TYR A 221 -15.84 21.27 -8.33
C TYR A 221 -14.31 21.28 -8.35
N ASP A 222 -13.73 21.27 -7.16
CA ASP A 222 -12.31 21.06 -6.90
C ASP A 222 -12.06 19.78 -6.09
N VAL A 223 -10.84 19.27 -6.17
CA VAL A 223 -10.34 18.22 -5.30
C VAL A 223 -8.98 18.62 -4.78
N TYR A 224 -8.84 18.72 -3.47
CA TYR A 224 -7.59 19.00 -2.77
C TYR A 224 -7.06 17.77 -2.05
N PHE A 225 -5.74 17.65 -1.98
CA PHE A 225 -5.06 16.96 -0.91
C PHE A 225 -4.46 18.02 0.03
N LEU A 226 -5.07 18.16 1.21
CA LEU A 226 -4.63 19.12 2.23
C LEU A 226 -3.64 18.43 3.17
N ALA A 227 -2.36 18.77 3.00
CA ALA A 227 -1.23 18.01 3.49
C ALA A 227 -0.50 18.71 4.64
N ARG A 228 0.12 17.92 5.51
CA ARG A 228 1.02 18.37 6.58
C ARG A 228 2.02 17.28 6.97
N MET A 229 3.06 17.66 7.70
CA MET A 229 3.73 16.68 8.57
C MET A 229 2.80 16.35 9.75
N HIS A 230 2.70 15.08 10.12
CA HIS A 230 1.83 14.60 11.20
C HIS A 230 2.16 15.18 12.57
N THR A 231 3.38 15.68 12.74
CA THR A 231 3.83 16.40 13.95
C THR A 231 3.28 17.83 14.02
N SER A 232 2.77 18.36 12.91
CA SER A 232 2.18 19.70 12.84
C SER A 232 0.81 19.73 13.54
N GLN A 233 0.56 20.82 14.27
CA GLN A 233 -0.75 21.10 14.87
C GLN A 233 -1.70 21.83 13.91
N ALA A 234 -1.18 22.38 12.80
CA ALA A 234 -2.00 23.07 11.81
C ALA A 234 -2.95 22.11 11.10
N SER A 235 -4.11 22.60 10.65
CA SER A 235 -5.07 21.77 9.92
C SER A 235 -4.49 21.20 8.61
N TRP A 236 -3.65 22.00 7.96
CA TRP A 236 -2.79 21.66 6.83
C TRP A 236 -1.66 22.72 6.77
N THR A 237 -0.57 22.41 6.09
CA THR A 237 0.54 23.34 5.80
C THR A 237 0.78 23.51 4.30
N GLU A 238 0.31 22.58 3.49
CA GLU A 238 0.36 22.64 2.03
C GLU A 238 -1.00 22.24 1.44
N ALA A 239 -1.44 22.94 0.41
CA ALA A 239 -2.66 22.63 -0.33
C ALA A 239 -2.29 22.20 -1.75
N ILE A 240 -2.40 20.90 -2.02
CA ILE A 240 -2.14 20.32 -3.34
C ILE A 240 -3.50 20.19 -4.04
N LEU A 241 -3.60 20.68 -5.28
CA LEU A 241 -4.87 20.76 -6.04
C LEU A 241 -4.86 19.83 -7.27
N PRO A 242 -5.12 18.52 -7.09
CA PRO A 242 -5.19 17.58 -8.21
C PRO A 242 -6.25 17.91 -9.27
N ILE A 243 -7.40 18.47 -8.88
CA ILE A 243 -8.47 18.83 -9.80
C ILE A 243 -8.91 20.26 -9.53
N ALA A 244 -8.79 21.13 -10.54
CA ALA A 244 -9.17 22.52 -10.47
C ALA A 244 -10.32 22.85 -11.46
N SER A 245 -11.41 23.37 -10.92
CA SER A 245 -12.58 23.97 -11.57
C SER A 245 -13.14 23.10 -12.70
N GLN A 246 -13.39 21.83 -12.40
CA GLN A 246 -13.90 20.87 -13.37
C GLN A 246 -15.40 20.63 -13.23
N LYS A 247 -15.98 19.93 -14.22
CA LYS A 247 -17.32 19.36 -14.16
C LYS A 247 -17.25 17.87 -14.47
N LEU A 248 -18.12 17.09 -13.85
CA LEU A 248 -18.34 15.68 -14.20
C LEU A 248 -19.43 15.58 -15.29
N SER A 249 -19.90 14.37 -15.58
CA SER A 249 -21.09 14.19 -16.41
C SER A 249 -22.35 14.61 -15.62
N ASN A 250 -23.34 15.15 -16.32
CA ASN A 250 -24.69 15.37 -15.79
C ASN A 250 -25.71 14.33 -16.29
N SER A 251 -25.27 13.36 -17.08
CA SER A 251 -26.12 12.38 -17.77
C SER A 251 -25.82 10.93 -17.37
N GLY A 252 -24.95 10.73 -16.39
CA GLY A 252 -24.56 9.40 -15.92
C GLY A 252 -23.27 9.43 -15.11
N VAL A 253 -22.97 8.31 -14.44
CA VAL A 253 -21.74 8.15 -13.66
C VAL A 253 -20.53 8.14 -14.58
N VAL A 254 -19.49 8.87 -14.22
CA VAL A 254 -18.15 8.77 -14.81
C VAL A 254 -17.13 8.39 -13.73
N ASN A 255 -16.07 7.69 -14.15
CA ASN A 255 -14.92 7.43 -13.29
C ASN A 255 -13.83 8.45 -13.59
N LYS A 256 -13.28 9.07 -12.55
CA LYS A 256 -12.20 10.04 -12.66
C LYS A 256 -11.00 9.57 -11.84
N SER A 257 -9.80 9.82 -12.35
CA SER A 257 -8.56 9.62 -11.61
C SER A 257 -7.55 10.71 -11.94
N VAL A 258 -6.72 11.05 -10.96
CA VAL A 258 -5.59 11.98 -11.13
C VAL A 258 -4.51 11.65 -10.09
N SER A 259 -3.25 11.78 -10.50
CA SER A 259 -2.10 11.58 -9.62
C SER A 259 -1.57 12.91 -9.09
N PHE A 260 -0.99 12.88 -7.88
CA PHE A 260 -0.37 14.01 -7.21
C PHE A 260 0.86 13.53 -6.42
N ASN A 261 1.82 14.44 -6.19
CA ASN A 261 2.97 14.18 -5.32
C ASN A 261 2.71 14.81 -3.94
N THR A 262 3.10 14.13 -2.87
CA THR A 262 2.86 14.54 -1.48
C THR A 262 3.77 15.65 -0.97
N GLY A 263 4.78 16.08 -1.75
CA GLY A 263 5.78 17.04 -1.29
C GLY A 263 6.52 16.50 -0.08
N ASN A 264 6.88 17.33 0.90
CA ASN A 264 7.57 16.86 2.11
C ASN A 264 6.63 16.32 3.19
N ASN A 265 5.34 16.14 2.89
CA ASN A 265 4.30 15.81 3.87
C ASN A 265 4.15 14.29 4.06
N ASP A 266 3.78 13.87 5.26
CA ASP A 266 3.55 12.46 5.61
C ASP A 266 2.13 12.18 6.14
N GLU A 267 1.24 13.17 6.07
CA GLU A 267 -0.16 13.07 6.45
C GLU A 267 -1.01 14.08 5.64
N GLY A 268 -2.26 13.74 5.39
CA GLY A 268 -3.22 14.69 4.82
C GLY A 268 -4.60 14.10 4.72
N TYR A 269 -5.51 14.83 4.09
CA TYR A 269 -6.86 14.36 3.80
C TYR A 269 -7.32 14.86 2.42
N ILE A 270 -8.30 14.17 1.84
CA ILE A 270 -8.93 14.60 0.59
C ILE A 270 -10.06 15.55 0.93
N ARG A 271 -10.14 16.67 0.22
CA ARG A 271 -11.28 17.59 0.29
C ARG A 271 -11.91 17.74 -1.08
N PHE A 272 -13.22 17.54 -1.15
CA PHE A 272 -14.02 17.88 -2.33
C PHE A 272 -14.76 19.18 -2.08
N ASP A 273 -14.67 20.09 -3.05
CA ASP A 273 -15.31 21.39 -2.97
C ASP A 273 -16.37 21.48 -4.07
N ASN A 274 -17.58 21.87 -3.71
CA ASN A 274 -18.62 22.30 -4.64
C ASN A 274 -18.59 23.83 -4.66
N ASN A 275 -18.03 24.39 -5.72
CA ASN A 275 -17.57 25.78 -5.70
C ASN A 275 -18.75 26.76 -5.70
N ALA A 276 -19.79 26.45 -6.47
CA ALA A 276 -20.99 27.27 -6.58
C ALA A 276 -22.11 26.54 -7.31
N THR A 277 -23.32 27.07 -7.15
CA THR A 277 -24.38 26.93 -8.14
C THR A 277 -24.27 28.02 -9.21
N ILE A 278 -24.71 27.73 -10.44
CA ILE A 278 -24.80 28.74 -11.51
C ILE A 278 -25.96 29.72 -11.30
N GLN A 279 -26.88 29.41 -10.37
CA GLN A 279 -28.06 30.24 -10.08
C GLN A 279 -28.38 30.22 -8.58
N GLU A 280 -28.39 31.39 -7.95
CA GLU A 280 -28.63 31.55 -6.50
C GLU A 280 -29.94 30.87 -6.06
N GLY A 281 -29.87 30.15 -4.94
CA GLY A 281 -30.99 29.39 -4.38
C GLY A 281 -31.26 28.04 -5.06
N VAL A 282 -30.73 27.79 -6.26
CA VAL A 282 -30.86 26.50 -6.96
C VAL A 282 -29.81 25.53 -6.46
N SER A 283 -30.26 24.34 -6.07
CA SER A 283 -29.40 23.27 -5.56
C SER A 283 -28.46 22.75 -6.64
N ALA A 284 -27.17 23.02 -6.52
CA ALA A 284 -26.11 22.37 -7.27
C ALA A 284 -25.59 21.16 -6.49
N ASP A 285 -25.83 19.95 -7.01
CA ASP A 285 -25.47 18.72 -6.31
C ASP A 285 -24.33 18.01 -7.03
N LEU A 286 -23.27 17.68 -6.27
CA LEU A 286 -22.16 16.82 -6.69
C LEU A 286 -22.29 15.47 -5.98
N TYR A 287 -22.33 14.39 -6.76
CA TYR A 287 -22.53 13.01 -6.28
C TYR A 287 -21.23 12.22 -6.39
N LEU A 288 -20.80 11.60 -5.30
CA LEU A 288 -19.51 10.91 -5.19
C LEU A 288 -19.66 9.52 -4.55
N ALA A 289 -18.95 8.55 -5.10
CA ALA A 289 -18.80 7.20 -4.56
C ALA A 289 -17.48 6.57 -5.03
N ASN A 290 -17.15 5.39 -4.51
CA ASN A 290 -15.91 4.67 -4.84
C ASN A 290 -14.65 5.55 -4.72
N ILE A 291 -14.56 6.40 -3.70
CA ILE A 291 -13.42 7.29 -3.50
C ILE A 291 -12.24 6.44 -3.02
N LYS A 292 -11.11 6.53 -3.72
CA LYS A 292 -9.89 5.80 -3.39
C LYS A 292 -8.67 6.66 -3.55
N VAL A 293 -7.77 6.61 -2.57
CA VAL A 293 -6.40 7.11 -2.70
C VAL A 293 -5.46 5.92 -2.53
N GLU A 294 -4.51 5.76 -3.43
CA GLU A 294 -3.51 4.69 -3.38
C GLU A 294 -2.14 5.18 -3.87
N GLU A 295 -1.08 4.56 -3.38
CA GLU A 295 0.29 4.83 -3.83
C GLU A 295 0.48 4.38 -5.28
N GLY A 296 1.12 5.23 -6.09
CA GLY A 296 1.38 4.99 -7.50
C GLY A 296 0.71 6.01 -8.41
N SER A 297 1.02 5.93 -9.71
CA SER A 297 0.54 6.84 -10.77
C SER A 297 -0.65 6.30 -11.57
N GLN A 298 -1.17 5.12 -11.22
CA GLN A 298 -2.29 4.49 -11.92
C GLN A 298 -3.36 4.07 -10.93
N ALA A 299 -4.61 4.39 -11.26
CA ALA A 299 -5.76 3.96 -10.50
C ALA A 299 -6.02 2.46 -10.73
N THR A 300 -6.37 1.76 -9.66
CA THR A 300 -6.86 0.39 -9.67
C THR A 300 -8.32 0.38 -9.20
N PRO A 301 -9.06 -0.74 -9.38
CA PRO A 301 -10.44 -0.82 -8.91
C PRO A 301 -10.59 -0.43 -7.43
N TRP A 302 -11.74 0.18 -7.11
CA TRP A 302 -12.05 0.56 -5.74
C TRP A 302 -12.08 -0.68 -4.84
N THR A 303 -11.50 -0.52 -3.64
CA THR A 303 -11.59 -1.47 -2.54
C THR A 303 -11.96 -0.69 -1.28
N PRO A 304 -12.64 -1.31 -0.29
CA PRO A 304 -12.79 -0.69 1.02
C PRO A 304 -11.41 -0.38 1.63
N ALA A 305 -11.34 0.65 2.48
CA ALA A 305 -10.13 0.92 3.23
C ALA A 305 -9.94 -0.13 4.33
N ARG A 306 -8.70 -0.25 4.84
CA ARG A 306 -8.43 -1.17 5.95
C ARG A 306 -9.24 -0.85 7.19
N LYS A 307 -9.41 0.43 7.53
CA LYS A 307 -10.24 0.85 8.66
C LYS A 307 -11.69 0.40 8.54
N ASP A 308 -12.22 0.26 7.33
CA ASP A 308 -13.58 -0.26 7.12
C ASP A 308 -13.69 -1.76 7.40
N ILE A 309 -12.61 -2.51 7.18
CA ILE A 309 -12.56 -3.97 7.34
C ILE A 309 -12.17 -4.35 8.78
N TYR A 310 -11.18 -3.67 9.34
CA TYR A 310 -10.50 -4.05 10.58
C TYR A 310 -10.72 -3.04 11.73
N GLY A 311 -11.39 -1.92 11.49
CA GLY A 311 -11.61 -0.85 12.49
C GLY A 311 -10.39 0.04 12.75
N THR A 312 -9.26 -0.21 12.09
CA THR A 312 -8.00 0.51 12.27
C THR A 312 -7.25 0.68 10.95
N ASP A 313 -6.62 1.85 10.76
CA ASP A 313 -5.64 2.10 9.68
C ASP A 313 -4.26 1.52 10.02
N GLN A 314 -4.03 1.24 11.31
CA GLN A 314 -2.84 0.59 11.85
C GLN A 314 -2.98 -0.93 11.77
N ILE A 315 -1.93 -1.62 11.36
CA ILE A 315 -1.93 -3.08 11.25
C ILE A 315 -1.50 -3.73 12.57
N ASP A 316 -2.07 -3.25 13.67
CA ASP A 316 -1.62 -3.41 15.07
C ASP A 316 -0.50 -2.44 15.48
N ASN A 317 -0.39 -2.20 16.79
CA ASN A 317 0.65 -1.35 17.43
C ASN A 317 2.10 -1.90 17.26
N ASN A 318 2.31 -2.81 16.30
CA ASN A 318 3.48 -3.62 16.10
C ASN A 318 4.14 -3.34 14.74
N TYR A 319 5.44 -3.61 14.64
CA TYR A 319 6.21 -3.37 13.41
C TYR A 319 5.83 -4.39 12.34
N SER A 320 5.54 -3.95 11.13
CA SER A 320 5.09 -4.83 10.03
C SER A 320 5.79 -4.50 8.72
N ALA A 321 5.81 -5.42 7.77
CA ALA A 321 6.28 -5.21 6.40
C ALA A 321 5.41 -5.95 5.38
N PHE A 322 5.39 -5.44 4.15
CA PHE A 322 4.71 -6.09 3.03
C PHE A 322 5.65 -6.29 1.85
N ASP A 323 5.54 -7.46 1.25
CA ASP A 323 6.11 -7.78 -0.04
C ASP A 323 4.97 -8.29 -0.93
N SER A 324 4.43 -7.38 -1.74
CA SER A 324 3.23 -7.65 -2.54
C SER A 324 2.03 -8.06 -1.66
N TYR A 325 1.45 -9.25 -1.87
CA TYR A 325 0.33 -9.79 -1.10
C TYR A 325 0.76 -10.52 0.18
N LYS A 326 2.04 -10.41 0.56
CA LYS A 326 2.62 -11.13 1.68
C LYS A 326 2.95 -10.13 2.77
N ALA A 327 2.64 -10.48 4.01
CA ALA A 327 2.89 -9.63 5.16
C ALA A 327 3.70 -10.37 6.21
N ILE A 328 4.47 -9.60 6.97
CA ILE A 328 5.13 -10.09 8.17
C ILE A 328 5.00 -9.07 9.29
N TYR A 329 4.75 -9.56 10.49
CA TYR A 329 4.53 -8.77 11.69
C TYR A 329 5.52 -9.20 12.76
N LEU A 330 6.19 -8.26 13.40
CA LEU A 330 6.91 -8.50 14.64
C LEU A 330 5.88 -8.59 15.77
N LYS A 331 5.90 -9.68 16.56
CA LYS A 331 4.99 -9.85 17.71
C LYS A 331 5.46 -9.16 18.98
#